data_AF-A0A822ZEM6-F1
#
_entry.id   AF-A0A822ZEM6-F1
#
_cell.length_a   1.000
_cell.length_b   1.000
_cell.length_c   1.000
_cell.angle_alpha   90.00
_cell.angle_beta   90.00
_cell.angle_gamma   90.00
#
_symmetry.space_group_name_H-M   'P 1'
#
loop_
_entity.id
_entity.type
_entity.pdbx_description
1 polymer ?
#
loop_
_entity_poly.entity_id
_entity_poly.type
_entity_poly.pdbx_seq_one_letter_code
_entity_poly.pdbx_strand_id
1 'polypeptide(L)' 'MDFLKAESNTCRDDGSTISATVFVGNHLYVANVGDLRTVVSKVGKATTLFEDHKPNCFDE' A
#
# COMPACT_ATOMS: atom_id res chain seq x y z
N MET A 1 13.77 -20.46 -16.45
CA MET A 1 13.57 -20.50 -14.99
C MET A 1 12.68 -19.33 -14.65
N ASP A 2 11.40 -19.59 -14.38
CA ASP A 2 10.42 -18.57 -14.01
C ASP A 2 10.77 -18.01 -12.63
N PHE A 3 11.19 -16.74 -12.57
CA PHE A 3 11.54 -16.02 -11.34
C PHE A 3 10.45 -16.16 -10.26
N LEU A 4 9.19 -16.04 -10.69
CA LEU A 4 8.00 -16.16 -9.83
C LEU A 4 7.81 -17.55 -9.22
N LYS A 5 8.41 -18.59 -9.80
CA LYS A 5 8.29 -19.98 -9.36
C LYS A 5 9.42 -20.38 -8.40
N ALA A 6 10.48 -19.59 -8.33
CA ALA A 6 11.58 -19.77 -7.39
C ALA A 6 11.22 -19.26 -5.99
N GLU A 7 10.41 -18.20 -5.89
CA GLU A 7 9.97 -17.62 -4.62
C GLU A 7 8.90 -18.44 -3.89
N SER A 8 8.18 -19.34 -4.58
CA SER A 8 7.08 -20.08 -3.96
C SER A 8 7.51 -21.15 -2.94
N ASN A 9 8.82 -21.43 -2.82
CA ASN A 9 9.35 -22.51 -1.99
C ASN A 9 10.13 -22.02 -0.76
N THR A 10 10.30 -20.71 -0.58
CA THR A 10 11.08 -20.15 0.52
C THR A 10 10.30 -19.05 1.22
N CYS A 11 10.05 -19.27 2.50
CA CYS A 11 9.49 -18.33 3.47
C CYS A 11 7.96 -18.34 3.64
N ARG A 12 7.55 -18.97 4.75
CA ARG A 12 6.17 -18.98 5.27
C ARG A 12 5.95 -17.89 6.32
N ASP A 13 7.01 -17.13 6.67
CA ASP A 13 7.01 -16.09 7.69
C ASP A 13 7.25 -14.67 7.11
N ASP A 14 7.38 -14.54 5.78
CA ASP A 14 7.53 -13.24 5.13
C ASP A 14 6.16 -12.56 4.98
N GLY A 15 6.07 -11.32 5.44
CA GLY A 15 4.97 -10.41 5.17
C GLY A 15 5.32 -9.42 4.06
N SER A 16 4.34 -8.97 3.30
CA SER A 16 4.52 -7.91 2.30
C SER A 16 3.55 -6.78 2.55
N THR A 17 4.06 -5.55 2.43
CA THR A 17 3.27 -4.34 2.45
C THR A 17 2.81 -4.03 1.02
N ILE A 18 1.51 -3.78 0.82
CA ILE A 18 0.92 -3.52 -0.51
C ILE A 18 0.30 -2.14 -0.53
N SER A 19 0.52 -1.39 -1.62
CA SER A 19 -0.22 -0.16 -1.94
C SER A 19 -0.62 -0.18 -3.41
N ALA A 20 -1.91 -0.04 -3.67
CA ALA A 20 -2.47 0.07 -5.01
C ALA A 20 -3.23 1.39 -5.15
N THR A 21 -3.05 2.06 -6.28
CA THR A 21 -3.79 3.29 -6.60
C THR A 21 -4.39 3.17 -7.99
N VAL A 22 -5.70 3.37 -8.10
CA VAL A 22 -6.44 3.30 -9.37
C VAL A 22 -7.14 4.63 -9.61
N PHE A 23 -6.93 5.19 -10.80
CA PHE A 23 -7.56 6.43 -11.23
C PHE A 23 -8.68 6.13 -12.23
N VAL A 24 -9.93 6.45 -11.87
CA VAL A 24 -11.11 6.22 -12.73
C VAL A 24 -11.92 7.51 -12.82
N GLY A 25 -12.04 8.07 -14.02
CA GLY A 25 -12.70 9.35 -14.25
C GLY A 25 -12.02 10.48 -13.48
N ASN A 26 -12.69 11.00 -12.45
CA ASN A 26 -12.17 12.04 -11.56
C ASN A 26 -11.90 11.55 -10.13
N HIS A 27 -11.92 10.22 -9.92
CA HIS A 27 -11.75 9.58 -8.62
C HIS A 27 -10.44 8.83 -8.54
N LEU A 28 -9.82 8.90 -7.35
CA LEU A 28 -8.61 8.16 -7.01
C LEU A 28 -8.96 7.16 -5.90
N TYR A 29 -8.82 5.88 -6.19
CA TYR A 29 -9.02 4.79 -5.25
C TYR A 29 -7.66 4.33 -4.75
N VAL A 30 -7.52 4.17 -3.44
CA VAL A 30 -6.29 3.70 -2.81
C VAL A 30 -6.62 2.51 -1.94
N ALA A 31 -5.86 1.43 -2.09
CA ALA A 31 -5.96 0.23 -1.26
C ALA A 31 -4.59 -0.10 -0.71
N ASN A 32 -4.46 -0.06 0.62
CA ASN A 32 -3.19 -0.25 1.32
C ASN A 32 -3.30 -1.29 2.42
N VAL A 33 -2.23 -2.04 2.61
CA VAL A 33 -2.08 -3.06 3.65
C VAL A 33 -0.68 -2.95 4.22
N GLY A 34 -0.57 -2.73 5.53
CA GLY A 34 0.68 -2.52 6.26
C GLY A 34 1.04 -1.04 6.45
N ASP A 35 2.33 -0.74 6.61
CA ASP A 35 2.86 0.55 7.08
C ASP A 35 3.30 1.52 5.97
N LEU A 36 3.04 1.20 4.70
CA LEU A 36 3.35 2.09 3.59
C LEU A 36 2.43 3.31 3.61
N ARG A 37 2.89 4.42 3.01
CA ARG A 37 2.15 5.68 2.87
C ARG A 37 1.99 6.10 1.40
N THR A 38 0.75 6.34 0.97
CA THR A 38 0.41 6.91 -0.35
C THR A 38 0.14 8.41 -0.23
N VAL A 39 0.87 9.20 -1.02
CA VAL A 39 0.75 10.67 -1.08
C VAL A 39 0.39 11.09 -2.50
N VAL A 40 -0.61 11.96 -2.64
CA VAL A 40 -0.98 12.57 -3.93
C VAL A 40 -0.73 14.07 -3.90
N SER A 41 -0.23 14.63 -5.00
CA SER A 41 -0.13 16.08 -5.19
C SER A 41 -1.35 16.59 -5.95
N LYS A 42 -2.09 17.53 -5.35
CA LYS A 42 -3.23 18.21 -5.98
C LYS A 42 -2.98 19.72 -5.94
N VAL A 43 -2.92 20.35 -7.11
CA VAL A 43 -2.65 21.80 -7.28
C VAL A 43 -1.34 22.22 -6.58
N GLY A 44 -0.29 21.40 -6.75
CA GLY A 44 1.02 21.66 -6.16
C GLY A 44 1.11 21.41 -4.64
N LYS A 45 0.03 20.93 -4.00
CA LYS A 45 0.03 20.58 -2.58
C LYS A 45 -0.02 19.07 -2.40
N ALA A 46 0.97 18.52 -1.71
CA ALA A 46 0.99 17.12 -1.29
C ALA A 46 -0.06 16.88 -0.20
N THR A 47 -0.87 15.83 -0.36
CA THR A 47 -1.89 15.39 0.60
C THR A 47 -1.76 13.88 0.80
N THR A 48 -1.68 13.44 2.05
CA THR A 48 -1.71 12.03 2.44
C THR A 48 -3.13 11.49 2.29
N LEU A 49 -3.27 10.29 1.72
CA LEU A 49 -4.59 9.73 1.43
C LEU A 49 -5.19 8.89 2.58
N PHE A 50 -4.43 8.64 3.65
CA PHE A 50 -4.85 7.91 4.85
C PHE A 50 -3.90 8.19 6.03
N GLU A 51 -4.33 7.84 7.24
CA GLU A 51 -3.53 7.83 8.47
C GLU A 51 -2.73 6.52 8.58
N ASP A 52 -1.47 6.59 9.06
CA ASP A 52 -0.64 5.39 9.17
C ASP A 52 -1.27 4.39 10.16
N HIS A 53 -1.38 3.13 9.76
CA HIS A 53 -1.63 2.02 10.69
C HIS A 53 -0.38 1.82 11.56
N LYS A 54 -0.36 2.49 12.71
CA LYS A 54 0.61 2.26 13.78
C LYS A 54 -0.04 1.34 14.82
N PRO A 55 0.73 0.45 15.49
CA PRO A 55 0.22 -0.47 16.53
C PRO A 55 -0.34 0.21 17.79
N ASN A 56 -0.45 1.55 17.78
CA ASN A 56 -1.07 2.39 18.80
C ASN A 56 -2.40 3.01 18.32
N CYS A 57 -2.91 2.61 17.14
CA CYS A 57 -4.22 3.05 16.69
C CYS A 57 -5.28 2.19 17.38
N PHE A 58 -6.22 2.81 18.09
CA PHE A 58 -7.23 2.10 18.89
C PHE A 58 -8.31 1.41 18.04
N ASP A 59 -8.33 1.69 16.73
CA ASP A 59 -9.28 1.15 15.73
C ASP A 59 -8.66 0.02 14.87
N GLU A 60 -7.47 -0.47 15.23
CA GLU A 60 -6.85 -1.67 14.62
C GLU A 60 -7.34 -2.96 15.27
#